data_AF-A0A380FN50-F1
#
_entry.id   AF-A0A380FN50-F1
#
_cell.length_a   1.000
_cell.length_b   1.000
_cell.length_c   1.000
_cell.angle_alpha   90.00
_cell.angle_beta   90.00
_cell.angle_gamma   90.00
#
_symmetry.space_group_name_H-M   'P 1'
#
loop_
_entity.id
_entity.type
_entity.pdbx_description
1 polymer ?
#
loop_
_entity_poly.entity_id
_entity_poly.type
_entity_poly.pdbx_seq_one_letter_code
_entity_poly.pdbx_strand_id
1 'polypeptide(L)' 'MKEHVSLMLAFQQKGAVAFDYGNNIRQVAYNNGLENAFDFPGFVPAYIRPLFCEG' A
#
# COMPACT_ATOMS: atom_id res chain seq x y z
N MET A 1 9.00 -3.78 -10.11
CA MET A 1 7.94 -3.44 -9.14
C MET A 1 8.04 -4.21 -7.83
N LYS A 2 8.31 -5.53 -7.83
CA LYS A 2 8.51 -6.32 -6.59
C LYS A 2 9.49 -5.67 -5.60
N GLU A 3 10.70 -5.37 -6.04
CA GLU A 3 11.75 -4.76 -5.20
C GLU A 3 11.34 -3.39 -4.64
N HIS A 4 10.67 -2.58 -5.45
CA HIS A 4 10.14 -1.28 -5.02
C HIS A 4 9.20 -1.45 -3.81
N VAL A 5 8.22 -2.35 -3.91
CA VAL A 5 7.25 -2.60 -2.82
C VAL A 5 7.91 -3.24 -1.60
N SER A 6 8.89 -4.13 -1.80
CA SER A 6 9.73 -4.67 -0.71
C SER A 6 10.38 -3.56 0.12
N LEU A 7 10.95 -2.55 -0.53
CA LEU A 7 11.57 -1.42 0.17
C LEU A 7 10.54 -0.54 0.89
N MET A 8 9.35 -0.33 0.30
CA MET A 8 8.26 0.36 0.99
C MET A 8 7.86 -0.35 2.28
N LEU A 9 7.76 -1.69 2.25
CA LEU A 9 7.49 -2.51 3.43
C LEU A 9 8.62 -2.40 4.45
N ALA A 10 9.88 -2.38 4.02
CA ALA A 10 11.02 -2.18 4.92
C ALA A 10 10.99 -0.80 5.61
N PHE A 11 10.56 0.25 4.91
CA PHE A 11 10.34 1.56 5.53
C PHE A 11 9.16 1.54 6.52
N GLN A 12 8.07 0.86 6.18
CA GLN A 12 6.92 0.68 7.06
C GLN A 12 7.32 -0.03 8.37
N GLN A 13 8.12 -1.09 8.29
CA GLN A 13 8.67 -1.81 9.44
C GLN A 13 9.57 -0.91 10.32
N LYS A 14 10.19 0.12 9.74
CA LYS A 14 11.00 1.12 10.44
C LYS A 14 10.16 2.30 10.98
N GLY A 15 8.84 2.24 10.87
CA GLY A 15 7.92 3.23 11.44
C GLY A 15 7.40 4.28 10.47
N ALA A 16 7.74 4.20 9.18
CA ALA A 16 7.15 5.08 8.18
C ALA A 16 5.67 4.73 7.97
N VAL A 17 4.82 5.75 7.77
CA VAL A 17 3.44 5.53 7.34
C VAL A 17 3.43 5.30 5.84
N ALA A 18 3.22 4.05 5.42
CA ALA A 18 3.12 3.66 4.02
C ALA A 18 1.65 3.45 3.61
N PHE A 19 1.30 3.86 2.39
CA PHE A 19 0.00 3.59 1.76
C PHE A 19 0.12 3.58 0.23
N ASP A 20 -0.79 2.88 -0.45
CA ASP A 20 -0.88 2.83 -1.91
C ASP A 20 -1.78 3.95 -2.43
N TYR A 21 -1.28 4.72 -3.41
CA TYR A 21 -2.00 5.83 -4.02
C TYR A 21 -2.64 5.48 -5.38
N GLY A 22 -3.31 4.33 -5.47
CA GLY A 22 -4.24 4.02 -6.57
C GLY A 22 -3.57 3.67 -7.90
N ASN A 23 -2.28 3.37 -7.92
CA ASN A 23 -1.55 2.98 -9.14
C ASN A 23 -1.40 1.45 -9.30
N ASN A 24 -2.04 0.68 -8.42
CA ASN A 24 -2.06 -0.79 -8.44
C ASN A 24 -0.69 -1.46 -8.22
N ILE A 25 0.29 -0.75 -7.66
CA ILE A 25 1.67 -1.25 -7.46
C ILE A 25 1.73 -2.51 -6.58
N ARG A 26 0.88 -2.60 -5.56
CA ARG A 26 0.82 -3.76 -4.65
C ARG A 26 0.41 -5.03 -5.37
N GLN A 27 -0.60 -4.96 -6.24
CA GLN A 27 -1.03 -6.11 -7.04
C GLN A 27 0.07 -6.58 -7.98
N VAL A 28 0.78 -5.65 -8.63
CA VAL A 28 1.91 -6.02 -9.49
C VAL A 28 3.00 -6.73 -8.68
N ALA A 29 3.33 -6.24 -7.48
CA ALA A 29 4.31 -6.91 -6.62
C ALA A 29 3.83 -8.29 -6.14
N TYR A 30 2.56 -8.41 -5.74
CA TYR A 30 1.94 -9.68 -5.36
C TYR A 30 1.99 -10.73 -6.48
N ASN A 31 1.62 -10.34 -7.71
CA ASN A 31 1.70 -11.21 -8.88
C ASN A 31 3.13 -11.66 -9.20
N ASN A 32 4.14 -10.93 -8.72
CA ASN A 32 5.55 -11.29 -8.81
C ASN A 32 6.08 -12.03 -7.57
N GLY A 33 5.17 -12.58 -6.74
CA GLY A 33 5.49 -13.42 -5.59
C GLY A 33 5.99 -12.65 -4.37
N LEU A 34 5.50 -11.43 -4.13
CA LEU A 34 5.63 -10.74 -2.84
C LEU A 34 4.31 -10.90 -2.08
N GLU A 35 4.20 -11.97 -1.30
CA GLU A 35 2.94 -12.36 -0.64
C GLU A 35 2.40 -11.29 0.30
N ASN A 36 3.30 -10.55 0.95
CA ASN A 36 2.98 -9.49 1.90
C ASN A 36 2.90 -8.09 1.25
N ALA A 37 2.71 -8.02 -0.07
CA ALA A 37 2.57 -6.75 -0.79
C ALA A 37 1.37 -5.89 -0.33
N PHE A 38 0.41 -6.48 0.41
CA PHE A 38 -0.79 -5.81 0.90
C PHE A 38 -0.72 -5.37 2.38
N ASP A 39 0.43 -5.49 3.04
CA ASP A 39 0.60 -5.11 4.47
C ASP A 39 0.43 -3.60 4.72
N PHE A 40 0.54 -2.75 3.69
CA PHE A 40 0.15 -1.35 3.76
C PHE A 40 -1.17 -1.09 3.02
N PRO A 41 -2.05 -0.22 3.56
CA PRO A 41 -3.40 -0.01 3.02
C PRO A 41 -3.39 0.86 1.76
N GLY A 42 -4.52 0.90 1.05
CA GLY A 42 -4.76 1.92 0.02
C GLY A 42 -5.22 3.24 0.62
N PHE A 43 -4.98 4.35 -0.06
CA PHE A 43 -5.30 5.69 0.45
C PHE A 43 -6.80 5.91 0.69
N VAL A 44 -7.68 5.31 -0.13
CA VAL A 44 -9.14 5.44 0.05
C VAL A 44 -9.61 4.83 1.37
N PRO A 45 -9.42 3.52 1.63
CA PRO A 45 -9.84 2.94 2.91
C PRO A 45 -9.09 3.52 4.11
N ALA A 46 -7.85 4.02 3.94
CA ALA A 46 -7.06 4.58 5.04
C ALA A 46 -7.47 6.01 5.43
N TYR A 47 -7.78 6.88 4.45
CA TYR A 47 -7.91 8.32 4.70
C TYR A 47 -9.18 8.93 4.10
N ILE A 48 -9.58 8.52 2.89
CA ILE A 48 -10.61 9.24 2.14
C ILE A 48 -12.02 8.71 2.41
N ARG A 49 -12.17 7.42 2.76
CA ARG A 49 -13.48 6.80 2.96
C ARG A 49 -14.36 7.55 3.98
N PRO A 50 -13.86 8.04 5.13
CA PRO A 50 -14.66 8.86 6.03
C PRO A 50 -15.21 10.13 5.36
N LEU A 51 -14.37 10.84 4.59
CA LEU A 51 -14.77 12.05 3.88
C LEU A 51 -15.88 11.76 2.85
N PHE A 52 -15.78 10.66 2.10
CA PHE A 52 -16.84 10.24 1.18
C PHE A 52 -18.17 9.90 1.88
N CYS A 53 -18.14 9.55 3.16
CA CYS A 53 -19.36 9.30 3.93
C CYS A 53 -20.05 10.59 4.40
N GLU A 54 -19.40 11.75 4.25
CA GLU A 54 -19.92 13.06 4.65
C GLU A 54 -20.52 13.88 3.49
N GLY A 55 -20.30 13.46 2.23
CA GLY A 55 -20.85 14.10 1.02
C GLY A 55 -19.81 14.88 0.21
#